data_AF-A0A4S4L016-F1
#
_entry.id   AF-A0A4S4L016-F1
#
_cell.length_a   1.000
_cell.length_b   1.000
_cell.length_c   1.000
_cell.angle_alpha   90.00
_cell.angle_beta   90.00
_cell.angle_gamma   90.00
#
_symmetry.space_group_name_H-M   'P 1'
#
loop_
_entity.id
_entity.type
_entity.pdbx_description
1 polymer ?
#
loop_
_entity_poly.entity_id
_entity_poly.type
_entity_poly.pdbx_seq_one_letter_code
_entity_poly.pdbx_strand_id
1 'polypeptide(L)'
;PDMHSFLLAAVNLERAWLHRHASRNVSPRGRCFPFHDISTHLKVLDMCAKAIPHIVLPPSLCSPTLWHPNISHSNLLIAPTGPAEIRGLVDWQNSIIAPYCMQAGFPEAFIYEGGLIDIPEGRVTPKLPSYVSTLSPEEQEVYHVHLKLAMRQKAYEQKVVEENLGRAITFLLPFSAQVGFSPSQVVRSWSNSVVPLRDSLVDVREEWKAVGSENVQCPISFTDEELRAHEREVQQCLRYEQSITSLDEDLGCEK
;
A
#
# COMPACT_ATOMS: atom_id res chain seq x y z
N PRO A 1 -12.30 -17.92 8.74
CA PRO A 1 -13.31 -17.07 8.06
C PRO A 1 -12.89 -16.92 6.60
N ASP A 2 -13.83 -16.93 5.67
CA ASP A 2 -13.54 -16.58 4.27
C ASP A 2 -13.26 -15.08 4.13
N MET A 3 -12.67 -14.69 2.99
CA MET A 3 -12.28 -13.31 2.69
C MET A 3 -13.47 -12.34 2.74
N HIS A 4 -14.60 -12.72 2.16
CA HIS A 4 -15.78 -11.87 2.06
C HIS A 4 -16.37 -11.59 3.43
N SER A 5 -16.58 -12.64 4.24
CA SER A 5 -17.06 -12.51 5.60
C SER A 5 -16.13 -11.64 6.46
N PHE A 6 -14.81 -11.80 6.29
CA PHE A 6 -13.82 -10.99 7.00
C PHE A 6 -13.91 -9.50 6.63
N LEU A 7 -13.95 -9.17 5.34
CA LEU A 7 -14.09 -7.79 4.89
C LEU A 7 -15.42 -7.15 5.28
N LEU A 8 -16.53 -7.90 5.18
CA LEU A 8 -17.84 -7.42 5.63
C LEU A 8 -17.84 -7.16 7.14
N ALA A 9 -17.17 -8.00 7.94
CA ALA A 9 -17.00 -7.75 9.37
C ALA A 9 -16.20 -6.46 9.64
N ALA A 10 -15.13 -6.20 8.88
CA ALA A 10 -14.37 -4.94 8.98
C ALA A 10 -15.23 -3.72 8.65
N VAL A 11 -16.04 -3.78 7.58
CA VAL A 11 -16.97 -2.69 7.22
C VAL A 11 -18.01 -2.47 8.32
N ASN A 12 -18.59 -3.55 8.85
CA ASN A 12 -19.61 -3.45 9.90
C ASN A 12 -19.03 -2.93 11.22
N LEU A 13 -17.79 -3.29 11.54
CA LEU A 13 -17.07 -2.75 12.68
C LEU A 13 -16.90 -1.23 12.56
N GLU A 14 -16.43 -0.75 11.41
CA GLU A 14 -16.25 0.69 11.18
C GLU A 14 -17.58 1.44 11.19
N ARG A 15 -18.63 0.91 10.56
CA ARG A 15 -19.99 1.49 10.64
C ARG A 15 -20.47 1.61 12.08
N ALA A 16 -20.33 0.54 12.87
CA ALA A 16 -20.75 0.54 14.26
C ALA A 16 -19.98 1.57 15.08
N TRP A 17 -18.68 1.71 14.81
CA TRP A 17 -17.83 2.72 15.42
C TRP A 17 -18.32 4.14 15.06
N LEU A 18 -18.57 4.42 13.77
CA LEU A 18 -19.08 5.70 13.30
C LEU A 18 -20.41 6.06 13.97
N HIS A 19 -21.38 5.14 14.00
CA HIS A 19 -22.67 5.40 14.62
C HIS A 19 -22.60 5.68 16.12
N ARG A 20 -21.65 5.06 16.84
CA ARG A 20 -21.56 5.16 18.30
C ARG A 20 -20.62 6.27 18.79
N HIS A 21 -19.57 6.56 18.02
CA HIS A 21 -18.43 7.36 18.50
C HIS A 21 -18.07 8.54 17.59
N ALA A 22 -18.49 8.55 16.32
CA ALA A 22 -18.24 9.72 15.48
C ALA A 22 -19.15 10.87 15.95
N SER A 23 -18.60 11.75 16.77
CA SER A 23 -19.24 13.02 17.14
C SER A 23 -18.86 14.09 16.13
N ARG A 24 -19.81 14.99 15.80
CA ARG A 24 -19.55 16.19 14.98
C ARG A 24 -18.53 17.14 15.60
N ASN A 25 -18.27 17.01 16.91
CA ASN A 25 -17.46 17.95 17.70
C ASN A 25 -16.12 17.37 18.18
N VAL A 26 -15.67 16.23 17.65
CA VAL A 26 -14.35 15.71 18.02
C VAL A 26 -13.29 16.63 17.38
N SER A 27 -12.49 17.27 18.22
CA SER A 27 -11.27 17.96 17.82
C SER A 27 -10.50 17.06 16.83
N PRO A 28 -9.92 17.58 15.74
CA PRO A 28 -9.20 16.77 14.75
C PRO A 28 -7.96 16.04 15.30
N ARG A 29 -7.71 16.06 16.61
CA ARG A 29 -6.65 15.29 17.27
C ARG A 29 -6.79 13.80 16.93
N GLY A 30 -5.79 13.29 16.22
CA GLY A 30 -5.70 11.88 15.83
C GLY A 30 -6.42 11.51 14.53
N ARG A 31 -6.99 12.49 13.79
CA ARG A 31 -7.47 12.26 12.42
C ARG A 31 -6.48 12.79 11.39
N CYS A 32 -6.26 12.03 10.33
CA CYS A 32 -5.55 12.50 9.15
C CYS A 32 -6.46 13.37 8.29
N PHE A 33 -5.89 14.43 7.73
CA PHE A 33 -6.54 15.28 6.75
C PHE A 33 -6.63 14.54 5.38
N PRO A 34 -7.66 14.77 4.53
CA PRO A 34 -8.82 15.64 4.71
C PRO A 34 -9.93 15.03 5.57
N PHE A 35 -10.59 15.89 6.36
CA PHE A 35 -11.71 15.50 7.19
C PHE A 35 -13.01 15.48 6.40
N HIS A 36 -13.77 14.41 6.54
CA HIS A 36 -15.09 14.28 5.94
C HIS A 36 -16.17 14.10 7.00
N ASP A 37 -17.42 14.33 6.60
CA ASP A 37 -18.56 14.10 7.46
C ASP A 37 -18.94 12.61 7.51
N ILE A 38 -19.73 12.25 8.51
CA ILE A 38 -20.13 10.86 8.74
C ILE A 38 -20.88 10.29 7.53
N SER A 39 -21.69 11.10 6.83
CA SER A 39 -22.44 10.66 5.65
C SER A 39 -21.54 10.26 4.49
N THR A 40 -20.47 11.01 4.22
CA THR A 40 -19.49 10.65 3.19
C THR A 40 -18.81 9.33 3.53
N HIS A 41 -18.40 9.13 4.78
CA HIS A 41 -17.78 7.87 5.21
C HIS A 41 -18.74 6.69 5.06
N LEU A 42 -19.99 6.83 5.52
CA LEU A 42 -21.00 5.78 5.40
C LEU A 42 -21.30 5.45 3.92
N LYS A 43 -21.37 6.44 3.03
CA LYS A 43 -21.55 6.22 1.59
C LYS A 43 -20.43 5.34 1.01
N VAL A 44 -19.17 5.62 1.36
CA VAL A 44 -18.02 4.82 0.94
C VAL A 44 -18.11 3.39 1.48
N LEU A 45 -18.40 3.22 2.78
CA LEU A 45 -18.60 1.91 3.40
C LEU A 45 -19.80 1.12 2.81
N ASP A 46 -20.83 1.81 2.33
CA ASP A 46 -21.96 1.22 1.61
C ASP A 46 -21.57 0.66 0.24
N MET A 47 -20.76 1.39 -0.53
CA MET A 47 -20.21 0.88 -1.78
C MET A 47 -19.28 -0.31 -1.53
N CYS A 48 -18.41 -0.22 -0.53
CA CYS A 48 -17.59 -1.33 -0.02
C CYS A 48 -18.42 -2.59 0.24
N ALA A 49 -19.44 -2.50 1.10
CA ALA A 49 -20.27 -3.65 1.47
C ALA A 49 -21.02 -4.28 0.29
N LYS A 50 -21.43 -3.47 -0.69
CA LYS A 50 -22.10 -3.97 -1.90
C LYS A 50 -21.11 -4.64 -2.86
N ALA A 51 -19.89 -4.14 -2.96
CA ALA A 51 -18.86 -4.67 -3.85
C ALA A 51 -18.30 -6.01 -3.35
N ILE A 52 -17.99 -6.10 -2.04
CA ILE A 52 -17.28 -7.24 -1.43
C ILE A 52 -17.83 -8.60 -1.89
N PRO A 53 -19.13 -8.93 -1.77
CA PRO A 53 -19.65 -10.27 -2.11
C PRO A 53 -19.45 -10.70 -3.56
N HIS A 54 -19.12 -9.76 -4.44
CA HIS A 54 -18.97 -9.97 -5.87
C HIS A 54 -17.51 -9.86 -6.34
N ILE A 55 -16.56 -9.63 -5.42
CA ILE A 55 -15.13 -9.66 -5.74
C ILE A 55 -14.67 -11.12 -5.81
N VAL A 56 -14.14 -11.52 -6.96
CA VAL A 56 -13.62 -12.85 -7.24
C VAL A 56 -12.10 -12.77 -7.39
N LEU A 57 -11.39 -13.40 -6.45
CA LEU A 57 -9.93 -13.52 -6.47
C LEU A 57 -9.54 -14.99 -6.41
N PRO A 58 -8.31 -15.36 -6.84
CA PRO A 58 -7.84 -16.74 -6.75
C PRO A 58 -7.92 -17.26 -5.30
N PRO A 59 -8.63 -18.38 -5.03
CA PRO A 59 -8.87 -18.85 -3.66
C PRO A 59 -7.59 -19.11 -2.85
N SER A 60 -6.50 -19.51 -3.51
CA SER A 60 -5.19 -19.69 -2.87
C SER A 60 -4.63 -18.41 -2.24
N LEU A 61 -4.99 -17.24 -2.78
CA LEU A 61 -4.57 -15.93 -2.29
C LEU A 61 -5.52 -15.34 -1.24
N CYS A 62 -6.68 -15.97 -1.02
CA CYS A 62 -7.67 -15.52 -0.04
C CYS A 62 -7.48 -16.17 1.33
N SER A 63 -6.44 -16.99 1.50
CA SER A 63 -6.17 -17.71 2.74
C SER A 63 -5.83 -16.75 3.89
N PRO A 64 -6.38 -16.95 5.10
CA PRO A 64 -6.02 -16.16 6.28
C PRO A 64 -4.53 -16.32 6.58
N THR A 65 -3.78 -15.22 6.48
CA THR A 65 -2.33 -15.21 6.61
C THR A 65 -1.91 -14.11 7.58
N LEU A 66 -1.00 -14.44 8.50
CA LEU A 66 -0.31 -13.44 9.31
C LEU A 66 0.75 -12.75 8.43
N TRP A 67 0.69 -11.44 8.33
CA TRP A 67 1.65 -10.66 7.54
C TRP A 67 2.32 -9.56 8.37
N HIS A 68 3.60 -9.32 8.11
CA HIS A 68 4.36 -8.28 8.79
C HIS A 68 3.99 -6.91 8.22
N PRO A 69 3.46 -5.96 9.01
CA PRO A 69 2.91 -4.71 8.49
C PRO A 69 3.98 -3.75 7.99
N ASN A 70 5.22 -3.85 8.49
CA ASN A 70 6.29 -2.91 8.19
C ASN A 70 7.66 -3.60 8.04
N ILE A 71 7.97 -4.11 6.84
CA ILE A 71 9.27 -4.72 6.57
C ILE A 71 10.22 -3.64 6.01
N SER A 72 10.72 -2.79 6.91
CA SER A 72 11.72 -1.73 6.68
C SER A 72 13.11 -2.16 7.17
N HIS A 73 14.17 -1.44 6.81
CA HIS A 73 15.53 -1.73 7.30
C HIS A 73 15.63 -1.71 8.82
N SER A 74 14.93 -0.79 9.48
CA SER A 74 14.90 -0.66 10.95
C SER A 74 14.29 -1.87 11.66
N ASN A 75 13.49 -2.68 10.95
CA ASN A 75 12.84 -3.87 11.47
C ASN A 75 13.53 -5.20 11.09
N LEU A 76 14.66 -5.14 10.36
CA LEU A 76 15.45 -6.32 10.02
C LEU A 76 16.60 -6.50 11.02
N LEU A 77 16.68 -7.67 11.64
CA LEU A 77 17.86 -8.08 12.40
C LEU A 77 18.86 -8.74 11.47
N ILE A 78 20.08 -8.22 11.39
CA ILE A 78 21.16 -8.75 10.54
C ILE A 78 22.24 -9.37 11.42
N ALA A 79 22.94 -10.38 10.90
CA ALA A 79 24.11 -10.94 11.57
C ALA A 79 25.15 -9.84 11.91
N PRO A 80 25.75 -9.85 13.12
CA PRO A 80 26.69 -8.81 13.54
C PRO A 80 28.02 -8.83 12.78
N THR A 81 28.34 -9.97 12.16
CA THR A 81 29.58 -10.20 11.41
C THR A 81 29.29 -11.08 10.20
N GLY A 82 30.05 -10.90 9.12
CA GLY A 82 29.93 -11.70 7.90
C GLY A 82 28.98 -11.10 6.87
N PRO A 83 28.44 -11.91 5.94
CA PRO A 83 27.49 -11.42 4.94
C PRO A 83 26.21 -10.91 5.63
N ALA A 84 25.50 -9.99 4.96
CA ALA A 84 24.24 -9.43 5.43
C ALA A 84 23.10 -10.47 5.42
N GLU A 85 23.17 -11.42 6.35
CA GLU A 85 22.15 -12.45 6.55
C GLU A 85 21.07 -11.96 7.52
N ILE A 86 19.82 -12.01 7.08
CA ILE A 86 18.65 -11.65 7.90
C ILE A 86 18.43 -12.76 8.94
N ARG A 87 18.58 -12.41 10.23
CA ARG A 87 18.42 -13.31 11.38
C ARG A 87 17.02 -13.25 11.99
N GLY A 88 16.26 -12.20 11.74
CA GLY A 88 14.93 -12.04 12.28
C GLY A 88 14.22 -10.78 11.82
N LEU A 89 12.93 -10.74 12.13
CA LEU A 89 12.03 -9.60 11.94
C LEU A 89 11.48 -9.21 13.31
N VAL A 90 11.56 -7.93 13.64
CA VAL A 90 10.96 -7.34 14.86
C VAL A 90 9.80 -6.43 14.47
N ASP A 91 9.12 -5.82 15.46
CA ASP A 91 8.03 -4.87 15.22
C ASP A 91 6.75 -5.50 14.64
N TRP A 92 6.42 -6.71 15.10
CA TRP A 92 5.17 -7.42 14.75
C TRP A 92 3.89 -6.77 15.32
N GLN A 93 4.01 -5.63 16.00
CA GLN A 93 2.86 -4.88 16.49
C GLN A 93 1.98 -4.42 15.33
N ASN A 94 0.68 -4.37 15.53
CA ASN A 94 -0.32 -4.09 14.48
C ASN A 94 -0.40 -5.13 13.35
N SER A 95 0.30 -6.26 13.45
CA SER A 95 0.07 -7.39 12.54
C SER A 95 -1.35 -7.95 12.71
N ILE A 96 -1.95 -8.37 11.61
CA ILE A 96 -3.28 -8.97 11.59
C ILE A 96 -3.25 -10.30 10.83
N ILE A 97 -4.24 -11.15 11.10
CA ILE A 97 -4.53 -12.31 10.26
C ILE A 97 -5.66 -11.90 9.31
N ALA A 98 -5.33 -11.71 8.04
CA ALA A 98 -6.28 -11.33 7.00
C ALA A 98 -5.97 -12.07 5.69
N PRO A 99 -6.81 -11.96 4.65
CA PRO A 99 -6.55 -12.58 3.36
C PRO A 99 -5.19 -12.17 2.78
N TYR A 100 -4.40 -13.14 2.28
CA TYR A 100 -3.03 -12.91 1.79
C TYR A 100 -2.94 -11.80 0.73
N CYS A 101 -3.79 -11.83 -0.29
CA CYS A 101 -3.85 -10.84 -1.37
C CYS A 101 -4.14 -9.39 -0.92
N MET A 102 -4.58 -9.18 0.32
CA MET A 102 -4.93 -7.86 0.88
C MET A 102 -3.83 -7.30 1.79
N GLN A 103 -2.75 -8.06 1.99
CA GLN A 103 -1.64 -7.67 2.86
C GLN A 103 -0.29 -7.79 2.16
N ALA A 104 -0.14 -8.70 1.20
CA ALA A 104 1.14 -9.02 0.59
C ALA A 104 1.65 -7.87 -0.31
N GLY A 105 2.49 -7.01 0.24
CA GLY A 105 3.13 -5.90 -0.48
C GLY A 105 4.59 -6.17 -0.87
N PHE A 106 5.18 -5.21 -1.58
CA PHE A 106 6.61 -5.14 -1.79
C PHE A 106 7.28 -4.52 -0.54
N PRO A 107 8.28 -5.16 0.09
CA PRO A 107 8.84 -4.63 1.33
C PRO A 107 9.68 -3.39 1.07
N GLU A 108 9.44 -2.34 1.86
CA GLU A 108 10.19 -1.08 1.84
C GLU A 108 11.71 -1.30 1.90
N ALA A 109 12.16 -2.27 2.70
CA ALA A 109 13.57 -2.62 2.82
C ALA A 109 14.27 -2.99 1.48
N PHE A 110 13.49 -3.34 0.45
CA PHE A 110 14.01 -3.67 -0.88
C PHE A 110 13.70 -2.63 -1.95
N ILE A 111 12.89 -1.61 -1.66
CA ILE A 111 12.60 -0.52 -2.59
C ILE A 111 13.85 0.36 -2.75
N TYR A 112 14.09 0.84 -3.96
CA TYR A 112 15.11 1.81 -4.29
C TYR A 112 14.47 3.19 -4.49
N GLU A 113 14.85 4.14 -3.63
CA GLU A 113 14.30 5.50 -3.61
C GLU A 113 15.32 6.56 -4.08
N GLY A 114 16.52 6.14 -4.48
CA GLY A 114 17.65 7.05 -4.66
C GLY A 114 17.63 7.89 -5.95
N GLY A 115 16.72 7.64 -6.89
CA GLY A 115 16.50 8.47 -8.10
C GLY A 115 17.64 8.55 -9.13
N LEU A 116 18.88 8.19 -8.79
CA LEU A 116 20.06 8.29 -9.67
C LEU A 116 20.18 7.16 -10.72
N ILE A 117 19.40 6.09 -10.57
CA ILE A 117 19.46 4.88 -11.39
C ILE A 117 18.03 4.55 -11.76
N ASP A 118 17.75 4.46 -13.06
CA ASP A 118 16.42 4.05 -13.52
C ASP A 118 16.18 2.58 -13.17
N ILE A 119 14.98 2.29 -12.64
CA ILE A 119 14.52 0.92 -12.44
C ILE A 119 13.78 0.51 -13.72
N PRO A 120 14.37 -0.31 -14.61
CA PRO A 120 13.74 -0.67 -15.86
C PRO A 120 12.53 -1.57 -15.62
N GLU A 121 11.53 -1.53 -16.49
CA GLU A 121 10.40 -2.46 -16.42
C GLU A 121 10.82 -3.90 -16.76
N GLY A 122 10.15 -4.86 -16.12
CA GLY A 122 10.39 -6.29 -16.36
C GLY A 122 11.72 -6.81 -15.84
N ARG A 123 12.17 -7.94 -16.42
CA ARG A 123 13.39 -8.68 -16.02
C ARG A 123 14.64 -8.12 -16.69
N VAL A 124 14.89 -6.83 -16.46
CA VAL A 124 16.04 -6.11 -17.02
C VAL A 124 16.95 -5.67 -15.88
N THR A 125 18.25 -5.91 -16.05
CA THR A 125 19.27 -5.47 -15.09
C THR A 125 19.45 -3.96 -15.17
N PRO A 126 19.38 -3.22 -14.05
CA PRO A 126 19.71 -1.80 -14.02
C PRO A 126 21.16 -1.58 -14.43
N LYS A 127 21.45 -0.44 -15.07
CA LYS A 127 22.79 -0.11 -15.56
C LYS A 127 23.18 1.29 -15.14
N LEU A 128 24.48 1.53 -15.03
CA LEU A 128 24.99 2.89 -14.87
C LEU A 128 24.65 3.74 -16.10
N PRO A 129 24.20 4.99 -15.91
CA PRO A 129 24.12 5.95 -16.99
C PRO A 129 25.49 6.15 -17.65
N SER A 130 25.51 6.32 -18.97
CA SER A 130 26.75 6.41 -19.75
C SER A 130 27.64 7.59 -19.35
N TYR A 131 27.06 8.69 -18.86
CA TYR A 131 27.81 9.87 -18.43
C TYR A 131 28.56 9.65 -17.11
N VAL A 132 28.25 8.61 -16.34
CA VAL A 132 28.90 8.36 -15.04
C VAL A 132 30.42 8.16 -15.21
N SER A 133 30.86 7.57 -16.32
CA SER A 133 32.29 7.38 -16.59
C SER A 133 33.09 8.68 -16.77
N THR A 134 32.42 9.83 -16.96
CA THR A 134 33.07 11.14 -17.08
C THR A 134 33.13 11.91 -15.77
N LEU A 135 32.49 11.40 -14.70
CA LEU A 135 32.46 12.04 -13.39
C LEU A 135 33.75 11.78 -12.61
N SER A 136 33.95 12.52 -11.51
CA SER A 136 35.05 12.24 -10.57
C SER A 136 34.92 10.85 -9.94
N PRO A 137 36.03 10.24 -9.46
CA PRO A 137 35.98 8.94 -8.78
C PRO A 137 35.01 8.91 -7.58
N GLU A 138 34.93 10.00 -6.83
CA GLU A 138 34.04 10.14 -5.67
C GLU A 138 32.57 10.11 -6.10
N GLU A 139 32.22 10.85 -7.15
CA GLU A 139 30.86 10.84 -7.72
C GLU A 139 30.50 9.49 -8.33
N GLN A 140 31.45 8.83 -9.00
CA GLN A 140 31.23 7.47 -9.54
C GLN A 140 30.88 6.48 -8.44
N GLU A 141 31.54 6.54 -7.27
CA GLU A 141 31.23 5.63 -6.16
C GLU A 141 29.79 5.79 -5.65
N VAL A 142 29.27 7.03 -5.62
CA VAL A 142 27.84 7.28 -5.29
C VAL A 142 26.93 6.52 -6.26
N TYR A 143 27.16 6.63 -7.57
CA TYR A 143 26.37 5.89 -8.56
C TYR A 143 26.54 4.36 -8.44
N HIS A 144 27.72 3.87 -8.06
CA HIS A 144 27.93 2.45 -7.80
C HIS A 144 27.13 1.94 -6.59
N VAL A 145 27.02 2.75 -5.52
CA VAL A 145 26.16 2.43 -4.37
C VAL A 145 24.69 2.39 -4.80
N HIS A 146 24.22 3.41 -5.52
CA HIS A 146 22.85 3.44 -6.02
C HIS A 146 22.54 2.28 -6.97
N LEU A 147 23.49 1.87 -7.83
CA LEU A 147 23.34 0.70 -8.68
C LEU A 147 23.16 -0.58 -7.86
N LYS A 148 23.94 -0.76 -6.78
CA LYS A 148 23.79 -1.93 -5.88
C LYS A 148 22.41 -1.96 -5.23
N LEU A 149 21.87 -0.81 -4.80
CA LEU A 149 20.52 -0.71 -4.23
C LEU A 149 19.42 -0.99 -5.26
N ALA A 150 19.55 -0.46 -6.49
CA ALA A 150 18.65 -0.77 -7.61
C ALA A 150 18.68 -2.27 -7.98
N MET A 151 19.88 -2.87 -8.01
CA MET A 151 20.05 -4.30 -8.24
C MET A 151 19.40 -5.15 -7.14
N ARG A 152 19.45 -4.72 -5.87
CA ARG A 152 18.77 -5.38 -4.75
C ARG A 152 17.25 -5.46 -4.98
N GLN A 153 16.62 -4.36 -5.39
CA GLN A 153 15.19 -4.35 -5.71
C GLN A 153 14.88 -5.37 -6.81
N LYS A 154 15.63 -5.33 -7.91
CA LYS A 154 15.44 -6.26 -9.03
C LYS A 154 15.68 -7.72 -8.69
N ALA A 155 16.68 -8.01 -7.85
CA ALA A 155 16.91 -9.35 -7.35
C ALA A 155 15.71 -9.85 -6.52
N TYR A 156 15.09 -8.97 -5.71
CA TYR A 156 13.88 -9.31 -4.96
C TYR A 156 12.68 -9.59 -5.88
N GLU A 157 12.43 -8.72 -6.86
CA GLU A 157 11.39 -8.93 -7.88
C GLU A 157 11.56 -10.29 -8.58
N GLN A 158 12.79 -10.61 -8.99
CA GLN A 158 13.09 -11.88 -9.66
C GLN A 158 12.84 -13.08 -8.73
N LYS A 159 13.30 -13.01 -7.47
CA LYS A 159 13.07 -14.06 -6.48
C LYS A 159 11.59 -14.31 -6.20
N VAL A 160 10.78 -13.25 -6.15
CA VAL A 160 9.32 -13.39 -6.00
C VAL A 160 8.73 -14.20 -7.15
N VAL A 161 9.12 -13.92 -8.39
CA VAL A 161 8.56 -14.63 -9.56
C VAL A 161 9.07 -16.07 -9.65
N GLU A 162 10.31 -16.34 -9.25
CA GLU A 162 10.90 -17.68 -9.30
C GLU A 162 10.40 -18.61 -8.19
N GLU A 163 10.21 -18.07 -6.98
CA GLU A 163 10.02 -18.89 -5.78
C GLU A 163 8.62 -18.75 -5.16
N ASN A 164 7.84 -17.71 -5.52
CA ASN A 164 6.53 -17.46 -4.92
C ASN A 164 5.50 -16.99 -5.96
N LEU A 165 4.94 -17.95 -6.70
CA LEU A 165 3.88 -17.71 -7.68
C LEU A 165 2.68 -16.97 -7.08
N GLY A 166 2.28 -17.29 -5.84
CA GLY A 166 1.15 -16.63 -5.19
C GLY A 166 1.37 -15.13 -5.02
N ARG A 167 2.58 -14.75 -4.61
CA ARG A 167 2.99 -13.35 -4.49
C ARG A 167 3.17 -12.66 -5.84
N ALA A 168 3.72 -13.37 -6.83
CA ALA A 168 3.83 -12.85 -8.19
C ALA A 168 2.44 -12.56 -8.79
N ILE A 169 1.47 -13.47 -8.62
CA ILE A 169 0.07 -13.22 -9.02
C ILE A 169 -0.52 -12.08 -8.22
N THR A 170 -0.23 -12.02 -6.92
CA THR A 170 -0.68 -10.90 -6.08
C THR A 170 -0.20 -9.61 -6.71
N PHE A 171 1.09 -9.38 -6.94
CA PHE A 171 1.61 -8.15 -7.59
C PHE A 171 1.04 -7.82 -8.98
N LEU A 172 0.41 -8.78 -9.67
CA LEU A 172 -0.31 -8.55 -10.93
C LEU A 172 -1.78 -8.19 -10.73
N LEU A 173 -2.36 -8.45 -9.55
CA LEU A 173 -3.70 -8.00 -9.25
C LEU A 173 -3.71 -6.47 -9.20
N PRO A 174 -4.75 -5.82 -9.77
CA PRO A 174 -4.78 -4.37 -9.91
C PRO A 174 -4.72 -3.55 -8.60
N PHE A 175 -4.77 -4.22 -7.44
CA PHE A 175 -4.86 -3.61 -6.11
C PHE A 175 -3.73 -4.03 -5.15
N SER A 176 -2.77 -4.78 -5.64
CA SER A 176 -2.04 -5.74 -4.80
C SER A 176 -0.99 -5.21 -3.84
N ALA A 177 -0.57 -3.96 -3.95
CA ALA A 177 0.47 -3.47 -3.06
C ALA A 177 0.41 -1.99 -2.72
N GLN A 178 -0.40 -1.17 -3.39
CA GLN A 178 -0.39 0.29 -3.12
C GLN A 178 -1.75 0.92 -2.88
N VAL A 179 -2.86 0.33 -3.31
CA VAL A 179 -4.19 0.94 -3.15
C VAL A 179 -5.30 -0.10 -2.91
N GLY A 180 -4.97 -1.37 -2.66
CA GLY A 180 -6.01 -2.38 -2.48
C GLY A 180 -6.65 -2.37 -1.13
N PHE A 181 -7.99 -2.51 -1.15
CA PHE A 181 -8.97 -2.70 -0.08
C PHE A 181 -8.41 -3.36 1.19
N SER A 182 -7.52 -2.66 1.88
CA SER A 182 -6.80 -3.22 3.00
C SER A 182 -7.77 -3.23 4.17
N PRO A 183 -7.85 -4.32 4.94
CA PRO A 183 -8.65 -4.33 6.15
C PRO A 183 -8.34 -3.15 7.07
N SER A 184 -7.07 -2.73 7.11
CA SER A 184 -6.62 -1.57 7.86
C SER A 184 -7.21 -0.25 7.33
N GLN A 185 -7.33 -0.07 6.02
CA GLN A 185 -7.95 1.11 5.40
C GLN A 185 -9.45 1.19 5.73
N VAL A 186 -10.14 0.05 5.77
CA VAL A 186 -11.55 -0.01 6.15
C VAL A 186 -11.75 0.37 7.61
N VAL A 187 -11.08 -0.32 8.54
CA VAL A 187 -11.27 -0.12 9.99
C VAL A 187 -10.61 1.14 10.55
N ARG A 188 -9.81 1.84 9.73
CA ARG A 188 -9.22 3.14 10.10
C ARG A 188 -9.71 4.26 9.21
N SER A 189 -10.73 4.05 8.37
CA SER A 189 -11.20 5.06 7.41
C SER A 189 -11.60 6.38 8.09
N TRP A 190 -12.12 6.34 9.31
CA TRP A 190 -12.41 7.55 10.10
C TRP A 190 -11.16 8.27 10.61
N SER A 191 -10.17 7.50 11.06
CA SER A 191 -8.95 8.06 11.67
C SER A 191 -7.92 8.46 10.63
N ASN A 192 -7.79 7.73 9.54
CA ASN A 192 -6.74 7.89 8.53
C ASN A 192 -7.23 8.63 7.26
N SER A 193 -8.35 9.35 7.35
CA SER A 193 -9.11 9.84 6.19
C SER A 193 -9.76 8.71 5.38
N VAL A 194 -10.91 9.04 4.78
CA VAL A 194 -11.63 8.13 3.88
C VAL A 194 -11.01 8.11 2.48
N VAL A 195 -10.12 9.06 2.18
CA VAL A 195 -9.50 9.22 0.85
C VAL A 195 -8.86 7.92 0.36
N PRO A 196 -7.98 7.22 1.11
CA PRO A 196 -7.36 5.99 0.62
C PRO A 196 -8.37 4.89 0.34
N LEU A 197 -9.41 4.75 1.18
CA LEU A 197 -10.47 3.76 0.96
C LEU A 197 -11.31 4.08 -0.28
N ARG A 198 -11.56 5.37 -0.54
CA ARG A 198 -12.28 5.82 -1.74
C ARG A 198 -11.42 5.59 -3.00
N ASP A 199 -10.12 5.80 -2.91
CA ASP A 199 -9.14 5.54 -3.97
C ASP A 199 -9.18 4.05 -4.36
N SER A 200 -9.13 3.16 -3.36
CA SER A 200 -9.31 1.72 -3.56
C SER A 200 -10.61 1.36 -4.28
N LEU A 201 -11.71 2.06 -3.99
CA LEU A 201 -12.98 1.82 -4.65
C LEU A 201 -12.99 2.33 -6.10
N VAL A 202 -12.28 3.41 -6.40
CA VAL A 202 -12.12 3.90 -7.77
C VAL A 202 -11.36 2.86 -8.58
N ASP A 203 -10.23 2.36 -8.08
CA ASP A 203 -9.47 1.31 -8.77
C ASP A 203 -10.33 0.05 -8.97
N VAL A 204 -11.05 -0.39 -7.93
CA VAL A 204 -11.96 -1.55 -8.02
C VAL A 204 -13.05 -1.33 -9.06
N ARG A 205 -13.54 -0.10 -9.22
CA ARG A 205 -14.52 0.24 -10.24
C ARG A 205 -13.92 0.13 -11.65
N GLU A 206 -12.72 0.66 -11.86
CA GLU A 206 -12.05 0.67 -13.17
C GLU A 206 -11.73 -0.76 -13.64
N GLU A 207 -11.32 -1.59 -12.70
CA GLU A 207 -10.87 -2.97 -12.95
C GLU A 207 -11.96 -4.01 -12.68
N TRP A 208 -13.22 -3.58 -12.53
CA TRP A 208 -14.35 -4.47 -12.17
C TRP A 208 -14.52 -5.65 -13.12
N LYS A 209 -14.16 -5.50 -14.40
CA LYS A 209 -14.20 -6.61 -15.36
C LYS A 209 -13.21 -7.73 -15.03
N ALA A 210 -12.10 -7.42 -14.38
CA ALA A 210 -11.07 -8.37 -14.01
C ALA A 210 -11.34 -9.02 -12.65
N VAL A 211 -11.98 -8.30 -11.73
CA VAL A 211 -12.14 -8.73 -10.32
C VAL A 211 -13.58 -8.99 -9.90
N GLY A 212 -14.57 -8.53 -10.65
CA GLY A 212 -15.98 -8.72 -10.36
C GLY A 212 -16.51 -10.03 -10.94
N SER A 213 -17.54 -10.59 -10.32
CA SER A 213 -18.29 -11.71 -10.89
C SER A 213 -18.83 -11.34 -12.29
N GLU A 214 -18.64 -12.21 -13.28
CA GLU A 214 -18.96 -11.97 -14.70
C GLU A 214 -20.38 -11.43 -14.97
N ASN A 215 -21.35 -11.81 -14.13
CA ASN A 215 -22.76 -11.47 -14.31
C ASN A 215 -23.26 -10.34 -13.39
N VAL A 216 -22.36 -9.62 -12.71
CA VAL A 216 -22.73 -8.57 -11.74
C VAL A 216 -22.21 -7.23 -12.23
N GLN A 217 -23.12 -6.26 -12.39
CA GLN A 217 -22.75 -4.88 -12.64
C GLN A 217 -22.03 -4.29 -11.43
N CYS A 218 -20.99 -3.49 -11.68
CA CYS A 218 -20.23 -2.81 -10.62
C CYS A 218 -21.17 -1.98 -9.72
N PRO A 219 -21.24 -2.28 -8.40
CA PRO A 219 -22.09 -1.54 -7.47
C PRO A 219 -21.44 -0.24 -6.97
N ILE A 220 -20.19 0.01 -7.37
CA ILE A 220 -19.43 1.21 -7.01
C ILE A 220 -19.79 2.31 -8.01
N SER A 221 -20.35 3.39 -7.49
CA SER A 221 -20.82 4.51 -8.30
C SER A 221 -20.43 5.84 -7.66
N PHE A 222 -19.64 6.62 -8.39
CA PHE A 222 -19.29 8.00 -8.05
C PHE A 222 -19.73 8.92 -9.18
N THR A 223 -20.21 10.13 -8.83
CA THR A 223 -20.44 11.17 -9.85
C THR A 223 -19.13 11.75 -10.35
N ASP A 224 -19.14 12.41 -11.51
CA ASP A 224 -17.95 13.05 -12.06
C ASP A 224 -17.44 14.17 -11.15
N GLU A 225 -18.34 14.86 -10.44
CA GLU A 225 -17.98 15.84 -9.42
C GLU A 225 -17.25 15.19 -8.24
N GLU A 226 -17.71 14.02 -7.79
CA GLU A 226 -17.08 13.27 -6.70
C GLU A 226 -15.68 12.78 -7.09
N LEU A 227 -15.51 12.29 -8.31
CA LEU A 227 -14.19 11.89 -8.82
C LEU A 227 -13.25 13.09 -8.96
N ARG A 228 -13.72 14.22 -9.50
CA ARG A 228 -12.93 15.45 -9.59
C ARG A 228 -12.55 15.99 -8.20
N ALA A 229 -13.44 15.87 -7.21
CA ALA A 229 -13.15 16.25 -5.84
C ALA A 229 -12.12 15.31 -5.20
N HIS A 230 -12.28 14.01 -5.42
CA HIS A 230 -11.36 13.01 -4.94
C HIS A 230 -9.94 13.21 -5.43
N GLU A 231 -9.76 13.50 -6.73
CA GLU A 231 -8.44 13.78 -7.31
C GLU A 231 -7.76 14.95 -6.59
N ARG A 232 -8.50 16.06 -6.36
CA ARG A 232 -7.96 17.22 -5.64
C ARG A 232 -7.55 16.87 -4.20
N GLU A 233 -8.30 16.00 -3.55
CA GLU A 233 -8.02 15.54 -2.18
C GLU A 233 -6.81 14.62 -2.13
N VAL A 234 -6.65 13.70 -3.10
CA VAL A 234 -5.43 12.88 -3.25
C VAL A 234 -4.21 13.78 -3.42
N GLN A 235 -4.28 14.76 -4.33
CA GLN A 235 -3.20 15.74 -4.52
C GLN A 235 -2.94 16.60 -3.26
N GLN A 236 -3.91 16.75 -2.37
CA GLN A 236 -3.71 17.45 -1.10
C GLN A 236 -3.04 16.54 -0.05
N CYS A 237 -3.41 15.26 0.01
CA CYS A 237 -2.74 14.26 0.84
C CYS A 237 -1.26 14.13 0.45
N LEU A 238 -0.97 13.96 -0.83
CA LEU A 238 0.40 13.83 -1.34
C LEU A 238 1.26 15.05 -0.99
N ARG A 239 0.73 16.27 -1.14
CA ARG A 239 1.43 17.50 -0.73
C ARG A 239 1.65 17.58 0.77
N TYR A 240 0.69 17.13 1.57
CA TYR A 240 0.84 17.07 3.01
C TYR A 240 1.94 16.08 3.42
N GLU A 241 1.94 14.87 2.86
CA GLU A 241 2.97 13.86 3.10
C GLU A 241 4.37 14.38 2.71
N GLN A 242 4.52 14.96 1.52
CA GLN A 242 5.78 15.59 1.08
C GLN A 242 6.24 16.70 2.04
N SER A 243 5.31 17.50 2.56
CA SER A 243 5.65 18.55 3.53
C SER A 243 6.10 17.97 4.87
N ILE A 244 5.55 16.84 5.30
CA ILE A 244 5.99 16.13 6.50
C ILE A 244 7.37 15.52 6.28
N THR A 245 7.61 14.84 5.16
CA THR A 245 8.92 14.28 4.81
C THR A 245 9.99 15.37 4.79
N SER A 246 9.73 16.49 4.11
CA SER A 246 10.65 17.63 4.08
C SER A 246 10.91 18.21 5.47
N LEU A 247 9.90 18.23 6.35
CA LEU A 247 10.07 18.71 7.72
C LEU A 247 10.91 17.73 8.56
N ASP A 248 10.72 16.42 8.38
CA ASP A 248 11.52 15.39 9.06
C ASP A 248 12.99 15.48 8.65
N GLU A 249 13.27 15.73 7.36
CA GLU A 249 14.61 16.01 6.83
C GLU A 249 15.21 17.28 7.47
N ASP A 250 14.47 18.39 7.45
CA ASP A 250 14.92 19.67 8.03
C ASP A 250 15.21 19.58 9.54
N LEU A 251 14.44 18.76 10.26
CA LEU A 251 14.59 18.54 11.70
C LEU A 251 15.66 17.49 12.04
N GLY A 252 16.30 16.86 11.04
CA GLY A 252 17.26 15.77 11.24
C GLY A 252 16.63 14.56 11.93
N CYS A 253 15.32 14.37 11.76
CA CYS A 253 14.53 13.28 12.31
C CYS A 253 14.42 12.10 11.34
N GLU A 254 15.45 11.87 10.51
CA GLU A 254 15.53 10.67 9.68
C GLU A 254 15.40 9.42 10.57
N LYS A 255 14.53 8.49 10.17
CA LYS A 255 14.26 7.22 10.87
C LYS A 255 15.36 6.19 10.68
#